data_AF-A0A916TQH4-F1
#
_entry.id   AF-A0A916TQH4-F1
#
_cell.length_a   1.000
_cell.length_b   1.000
_cell.length_c   1.000
_cell.angle_alpha   90.00
_cell.angle_beta   90.00
_cell.angle_gamma   90.00
#
_symmetry.space_group_name_H-M   'P 1'
#
loop_
_entity.id
_entity.type
_entity.pdbx_description
1 polymer ?
#
loop_
_entity_poly.entity_id
_entity_poly.type
_entity_poly.pdbx_seq_one_letter_code
_entity_poly.pdbx_strand_id
1 'polypeptide(L)'
;MHYHPAGPEPRTLELEFVKGHIAATMTLIHAMIDQGALDRDRLDAFFEGFIEKLPHSRDTMGLRLVIEQWRQGLRDGEDEVELRRQLFEVISGGRRHN
;
A
#
# COMPACT_ATOMS: atom_id res chain seq x y z
N MET A 1 -35.25 -18.88 -14.83
CA MET A 1 -33.90 -18.89 -14.23
C MET A 1 -33.62 -17.50 -13.70
N HIS A 2 -33.62 -17.31 -12.38
CA HIS A 2 -33.21 -16.04 -11.78
C HIS A 2 -31.70 -16.10 -11.51
N TYR A 3 -30.93 -15.29 -12.23
CA TYR A 3 -29.52 -15.05 -11.96
C TYR A 3 -29.43 -14.17 -10.71
N HIS A 4 -28.99 -14.73 -9.58
CA HIS A 4 -28.50 -13.93 -8.46
C HIS A 4 -27.04 -13.58 -8.75
N PRO A 5 -26.67 -12.30 -8.87
CA PRO A 5 -25.25 -11.96 -8.88
C PRO A 5 -24.70 -12.34 -7.51
N ALA A 6 -23.72 -13.26 -7.50
CA ALA A 6 -22.93 -13.50 -6.30
C ALA A 6 -22.33 -12.16 -5.89
N GLY A 7 -22.71 -11.64 -4.72
CA GLY A 7 -22.03 -10.51 -4.11
C GLY A 7 -20.54 -10.82 -3.96
N PRO A 8 -19.69 -9.80 -3.81
CA PRO A 8 -18.25 -10.03 -3.68
C PRO A 8 -18.00 -11.06 -2.57
N GLU A 9 -17.28 -12.13 -2.92
CA GLU A 9 -16.91 -13.18 -1.98
C GLU A 9 -16.25 -12.55 -0.73
N PRO A 10 -16.51 -13.07 0.49
CA PRO A 10 -16.03 -12.45 1.73
C PRO A 10 -14.52 -12.20 1.80
N ARG A 11 -13.70 -13.01 1.10
CA ARG A 11 -12.25 -12.78 0.97
C ARG A 11 -11.89 -11.54 0.14
N THR A 12 -12.73 -11.19 -0.83
CA THR A 12 -12.57 -10.01 -1.69
C THR A 12 -12.86 -8.72 -0.91
N LEU A 13 -13.89 -8.74 -0.05
CA LEU A 13 -14.22 -7.64 0.86
C LEU A 13 -13.11 -7.38 1.89
N GLU A 14 -12.53 -8.44 2.46
CA GLU A 14 -11.41 -8.33 3.41
C GLU A 14 -10.18 -7.72 2.73
N LEU A 15 -9.88 -8.12 1.49
CA LEU A 15 -8.79 -7.54 0.70
C LEU A 15 -9.03 -6.05 0.37
N GLU A 16 -10.25 -5.67 -0.01
CA GLU A 16 -10.62 -4.27 -0.25
C GLU A 16 -10.54 -3.42 1.01
N PHE A 17 -10.93 -3.97 2.16
CA PHE A 17 -10.80 -3.33 3.47
C PHE A 17 -9.34 -3.07 3.85
N VAL A 18 -8.46 -4.06 3.65
CA VAL A 18 -7.01 -3.95 3.90
C VAL A 18 -6.39 -2.90 2.99
N LYS A 19 -6.76 -2.90 1.70
CA LYS A 19 -6.34 -1.88 0.73
C LYS A 19 -6.74 -0.47 1.17
N GLY A 20 -7.99 -0.30 1.61
CA GLY A 20 -8.48 0.99 2.13
C GLY A 20 -7.72 1.46 3.38
N HIS A 21 -7.40 0.54 4.30
CA HIS A 21 -6.63 0.86 5.51
C HIS A 21 -5.19 1.28 5.20
N ILE A 22 -4.54 0.59 4.27
CA ILE A 22 -3.19 0.96 3.81
C ILE A 22 -3.23 2.34 3.16
N ALA A 23 -4.18 2.61 2.26
CA ALA A 23 -4.32 3.91 1.60
C ALA A 23 -4.52 5.06 2.59
N ALA A 24 -5.41 4.89 3.57
CA ALA A 24 -5.66 5.91 4.60
C ALA A 24 -4.43 6.15 5.48
N THR A 25 -3.74 5.09 5.90
CA THR A 25 -2.54 5.18 6.73
C THR A 25 -1.41 5.89 6.00
N MET A 26 -1.17 5.54 4.73
CA MET A 26 -0.12 6.18 3.94
C MET A 26 -0.43 7.65 3.64
N THR A 27 -1.71 7.99 3.38
CA THR A 27 -2.14 9.38 3.22
C THR A 27 -1.84 10.22 4.47
N LEU A 28 -2.11 9.68 5.66
CA LEU A 28 -1.79 10.35 6.91
C LEU A 28 -0.28 10.53 7.08
N ILE A 29 0.52 9.50 6.77
CA ILE A 29 1.98 9.57 6.84
C ILE A 29 2.52 10.65 5.91
N HIS A 30 1.99 10.78 4.69
CA HIS A 30 2.40 11.86 3.77
C HIS A 30 2.08 13.25 4.31
N ALA A 31 0.86 13.46 4.84
CA ALA A 31 0.51 14.73 5.45
C ALA A 31 1.46 15.09 6.61
N MET A 32 1.91 14.10 7.38
CA MET A 32 2.88 14.31 8.45
C MET A 32 4.30 14.60 7.92
N ILE A 33 4.72 14.02 6.80
CA ILE A 33 5.99 14.35 6.13
C ILE A 33 5.96 15.80 5.62
N ASP A 34 4.88 16.21 4.96
CA ASP A 34 4.72 17.56 4.39
C ASP A 34 4.76 18.65 5.46
N GLN A 35 4.17 18.35 6.63
CA GLN A 35 4.24 19.22 7.82
C GLN A 35 5.60 19.21 8.53
N GLY A 36 6.57 18.42 8.05
CA GLY A 36 7.87 18.22 8.70
C GLY A 36 7.79 17.47 10.03
N ALA A 37 6.67 16.81 10.33
CA ALA A 37 6.46 16.05 11.56
C ALA A 37 7.10 14.65 11.50
N LEU A 38 7.43 14.16 10.30
CA LEU A 38 8.12 12.89 10.09
C LEU A 38 9.35 13.07 9.20
N ASP A 39 10.43 12.39 9.59
CA ASP A 39 11.66 12.25 8.84
C ASP A 39 11.55 11.06 7.87
N ARG A 40 11.80 11.32 6.58
CA ARG A 40 11.65 10.32 5.51
C ARG A 40 12.59 9.12 5.68
N ASP A 41 13.82 9.35 6.13
CA ASP A 41 14.83 8.29 6.29
C ASP A 41 14.50 7.40 7.50
N ARG A 42 14.05 8.01 8.60
CA ARG A 42 13.58 7.26 9.78
C ARG A 42 12.35 6.41 9.46
N LEU A 43 11.48 6.93 8.60
CA LEU A 43 10.29 6.23 8.15
C LEU A 43 10.66 5.03 7.26
N ASP A 44 11.56 5.21 6.28
CA ASP A 44 12.08 4.11 5.46
C ASP A 44 12.67 2.98 6.33
N ALA A 45 13.51 3.34 7.31
CA ALA A 45 14.12 2.38 8.23
C ALA A 45 13.08 1.64 9.10
N PHE A 46 11.99 2.32 9.50
CA PHE A 46 10.90 1.66 10.22
C PHE A 46 10.24 0.58 9.34
N PHE A 47 9.93 0.89 8.09
CA PHE A 47 9.28 -0.06 7.19
C PHE A 47 10.21 -1.20 6.78
N GLU A 48 11.52 -0.97 6.71
CA GLU A 48 12.51 -2.04 6.59
C GLU A 48 12.34 -3.10 7.68
N GLY A 49 12.42 -2.66 8.94
CA GLY A 49 12.31 -3.56 10.08
C GLY A 49 10.91 -4.19 10.21
N PHE A 50 9.87 -3.54 9.69
CA PHE A 50 8.54 -4.12 9.59
C PHE A 50 8.49 -5.25 8.54
N ILE A 51 9.02 -5.03 7.34
CA ILE A 51 9.07 -6.03 6.26
C ILE A 51 9.87 -7.27 6.71
N GLU A 52 11.00 -7.08 7.38
CA GLU A 52 11.83 -8.19 7.88
C GLU A 52 11.07 -9.10 8.85
N LYS A 53 10.15 -8.53 9.65
CA LYS A 53 9.34 -9.25 10.64
C LYS A 53 8.08 -9.88 10.08
N LEU A 54 7.66 -9.52 8.87
CA LEU A 54 6.51 -10.16 8.25
C LEU A 54 6.80 -11.67 8.06
N PRO A 55 5.80 -12.55 8.21
CA PRO A 55 5.92 -13.93 7.76
C PRO A 55 6.26 -13.98 6.26
N HIS A 56 6.94 -15.02 5.81
CA HIS A 56 7.18 -15.25 4.38
C HIS A 56 6.09 -16.20 3.85
N SER A 57 4.95 -15.64 3.45
CA SER A 57 3.83 -16.41 2.89
C SER A 57 3.23 -15.74 1.65
N ARG A 58 2.49 -16.51 0.85
CA ARG A 58 1.73 -15.98 -0.31
C ARG A 58 0.76 -14.88 0.10
N ASP A 59 0.19 -14.97 1.31
CA ASP A 59 -0.76 -13.98 1.82
C ASP A 59 -0.09 -12.65 2.15
N THR A 60 1.15 -12.69 2.66
CA THR A 60 1.95 -11.49 2.98
C THR A 60 2.66 -10.87 1.78
N MET A 61 2.78 -11.60 0.66
CA MET A 61 3.55 -11.17 -0.50
C MET A 61 3.02 -9.85 -1.09
N GLY A 62 1.69 -9.71 -1.20
CA GLY A 62 1.08 -8.48 -1.72
C GLY A 62 1.39 -7.27 -0.83
N LEU A 63 1.34 -7.45 0.49
CA LEU A 63 1.68 -6.40 1.44
C LEU A 63 3.16 -6.00 1.35
N ARG A 64 4.07 -6.97 1.20
CA ARG A 64 5.51 -6.69 1.03
C ARG A 64 5.76 -5.83 -0.20
N LEU A 65 5.21 -6.21 -1.35
CA LEU A 65 5.39 -5.47 -2.61
C LEU A 65 4.89 -4.03 -2.51
N VAL A 66 3.72 -3.81 -1.91
CA VAL A 66 3.17 -2.47 -1.70
C VAL A 66 4.12 -1.60 -0.86
N ILE A 67 4.61 -2.14 0.25
CA ILE A 67 5.48 -1.39 1.16
C ILE A 67 6.84 -1.15 0.50
N GLU A 68 7.41 -2.12 -0.21
CA GLU A 68 8.68 -1.97 -0.91
C GLU A 68 8.63 -0.88 -1.98
N GLN A 69 7.56 -0.84 -2.79
CA GLN A 69 7.40 0.20 -3.80
C GLN A 69 7.26 1.58 -3.16
N TRP A 70 6.52 1.68 -2.06
CA TRP A 70 6.35 2.94 -1.35
C TRP A 70 7.65 3.41 -0.66
N ARG A 71 8.44 2.49 -0.09
CA ARG A 71 9.79 2.77 0.42
C ARG A 71 10.71 3.32 -0.67
N GLN A 72 10.62 2.77 -1.88
CA GLN A 72 11.40 3.25 -3.02
C GLN A 72 11.08 4.71 -3.32
N GLY A 73 9.79 5.07 -3.41
CA GLY A 73 9.41 6.45 -3.65
C GLY A 73 9.82 7.41 -2.50
N LEU A 74 9.81 6.95 -1.23
CA LEU A 74 10.35 7.75 -0.12
C LEU A 74 11.83 8.11 -0.33
N ARG A 75 12.63 7.13 -0.79
CA ARG A 75 14.07 7.28 -1.05
C ARG A 75 14.36 8.14 -2.27
N ASP A 76 13.54 8.01 -3.30
CA ASP A 76 13.64 8.80 -4.53
C ASP A 76 13.17 10.25 -4.31
N GLY A 77 12.64 10.53 -3.12
CA GLY A 77 12.20 11.86 -2.73
C GLY A 77 10.92 12.29 -3.43
N GLU A 78 10.14 11.34 -3.96
CA GLU A 78 8.91 11.59 -4.68
C GLU A 78 7.95 12.47 -3.86
N ASP A 79 7.13 13.25 -4.57
CA ASP A 79 6.09 14.03 -3.93
C ASP A 79 4.93 13.13 -3.46
N GLU A 80 4.10 13.65 -2.56
CA GLU A 80 2.95 12.91 -2.03
C GLU A 80 2.03 12.39 -3.16
N VAL A 81 1.83 13.19 -4.21
CA VAL A 81 0.88 12.89 -5.27
C VAL A 81 1.31 11.63 -6.02
N GLU A 82 2.61 11.52 -6.28
CA GLU A 82 3.22 10.40 -6.98
C GLU A 82 3.25 9.14 -6.12
N LEU A 83 3.63 9.26 -4.85
CA LEU A 83 3.60 8.15 -3.88
C LEU A 83 2.18 7.58 -3.72
N ARG A 84 1.19 8.47 -3.66
CA ARG A 84 -0.22 8.11 -3.59
C ARG A 84 -0.70 7.43 -4.88
N ARG A 85 -0.26 7.92 -6.05
CA ARG A 85 -0.58 7.31 -7.36
C ARG A 85 -0.08 5.87 -7.43
N GLN A 86 1.20 5.65 -7.10
CA GLN A 86 1.81 4.32 -7.11
C GLN A 86 1.09 3.36 -6.16
N LEU A 87 0.74 3.83 -4.95
CA LEU A 87 -0.01 3.04 -3.99
C LEU A 87 -1.38 2.59 -4.53
N PHE A 88 -2.13 3.51 -5.16
CA PHE A 88 -3.42 3.19 -5.76
C PHE A 88 -3.31 2.23 -6.94
N GLU A 89 -2.23 2.30 -7.73
CA GLU A 89 -1.99 1.38 -8.85
C GLU A 89 -1.73 -0.06 -8.37
N VAL A 90 -0.94 -0.23 -7.30
CA VAL A 90 -0.71 -1.54 -6.70
C VAL A 90 -1.99 -2.09 -6.07
N ILE A 91 -2.74 -1.24 -5.37
CA ILE A 91 -4.03 -1.56 -4.77
C ILE A 91 -5.06 -1.99 -5.82
N SER A 92 -5.11 -1.31 -6.96
CA SER A 92 -6.09 -1.57 -8.02
C SER A 92 -5.79 -2.83 -8.85
N GLY A 93 -4.65 -3.49 -8.57
CA GLY A 93 -4.21 -4.67 -9.30
C GLY A 93 -3.34 -4.25 -10.48
N GLY A 94 -2.03 -4.18 -10.23
CA GLY A 94 -1.02 -3.87 -11.25
C GLY A 94 -1.19 -4.72 -12.51
N ARG A 95 -1.75 -4.11 -13.55
CA ARG A 95 -1.41 -4.24 -14.98
C ARG A 95 -2.38 -3.40 -15.83
N ARG A 96 -1.89 -2.25 -16.30
CA ARG A 96 -2.03 -1.88 -17.71
C ARG A 96 -0.63 -1.76 -18.30
N HIS A 97 -0.04 -2.91 -18.60
CA HIS A 97 0.89 -2.99 -19.71
C HIS A 97 0.03 -2.82 -20.97
N ASN A 98 0.16 -1.67 -21.62
CA ASN A 98 0.14 -1.54 -23.07
C ASN A 98 0.79 -0.22 -23.46
#